data_AF-A0A522WCC8-F1
#
_entry.id   AF-A0A522WCC8-F1
#
_cell.length_a   1.000
_cell.length_b   1.000
_cell.length_c   1.000
_cell.angle_alpha   90.00
_cell.angle_beta   90.00
_cell.angle_gamma   90.00
#
_symmetry.space_group_name_H-M   'P 1'
#
loop_
_entity.id
_entity.type
_entity.pdbx_description
1 polymer ?
#
loop_
_entity_poly.entity_id
_entity_poly.type
_entity_poly.pdbx_seq_one_letter_code
_entity_poly.pdbx_strand_id
1 'polypeptide(L)'
;EKEELRLLKALSRFESVLRIAAIQLDPYGLTAYLQELAESFHRFYDTHKVLVDDHNLKAARLSLILGCKNTIAFGLRLAGVSAPEKM
;
A
#
# COMPACT_ATOMS: atom_id res chain seq x y z
N GLU A 1 9.22 -10.10 8.87
CA GLU A 1 9.46 -8.90 9.70
C GLU A 1 10.03 -7.70 8.94
N LYS A 2 11.22 -7.76 8.33
CA LYS A 2 11.80 -6.58 7.65
C LYS A 2 10.90 -6.00 6.56
N GLU A 3 10.33 -6.84 5.68
CA GLU A 3 9.42 -6.40 4.62
C GLU A 3 8.05 -5.95 5.16
N GLU A 4 7.57 -6.53 6.26
CA GLU A 4 6.36 -6.06 6.96
C GLU A 4 6.55 -4.63 7.48
N LEU A 5 7.67 -4.35 8.15
CA LEU A 5 8.01 -3.02 8.63
C LEU A 5 8.21 -2.03 7.48
N ARG A 6 8.81 -2.48 6.37
CA ARG A 6 9.00 -1.66 5.17
C ARG A 6 7.64 -1.25 4.57
N LEU A 7 6.73 -2.21 4.41
CA LEU A 7 5.38 -1.95 3.90
C LEU A 7 4.60 -1.03 4.84
N LEU A 8 4.71 -1.23 6.15
CA LEU A 8 4.05 -0.39 7.15
C LEU A 8 4.56 1.06 7.12
N LYS A 9 5.89 1.27 6.99
CA LYS A 9 6.48 2.60 6.78
C LYS A 9 6.08 3.22 5.44
N ALA A 10 5.93 2.42 4.39
CA ALA A 10 5.43 2.93 3.12
C ALA A 10 3.98 3.43 3.26
N LEU A 11 3.12 2.68 3.96
CA LEU A 11 1.74 3.08 4.24
C LEU A 11 1.65 4.39 5.03
N SER A 12 2.48 4.57 6.07
CA SER A 12 2.43 5.77 6.91
C SER A 12 2.76 7.07 6.17
N ARG A 13 3.42 7.00 5.00
CA ARG A 13 3.76 8.18 4.19
C ARG A 13 2.59 8.72 3.36
N PHE A 14 1.49 7.98 3.24
CA PHE A 14 0.41 8.35 2.31
C PHE A 14 -0.13 9.77 2.55
N GLU A 15 -0.40 10.12 3.81
CA GLU A 15 -0.92 11.44 4.17
C GLU A 15 0.05 12.57 3.76
N SER A 16 1.34 12.41 4.03
CA SER A 16 2.35 13.41 3.66
C SER A 16 2.44 13.59 2.14
N VAL A 17 2.40 12.49 1.39
CA VAL A 17 2.42 12.54 -0.09
C VAL A 17 1.18 13.26 -0.62
N LEU A 18 0.01 12.97 -0.05
CA LEU A 18 -1.25 13.62 -0.46
C LEU A 18 -1.25 15.12 -0.17
N ARG A 19 -0.74 15.54 1.00
CA ARG A 19 -0.60 16.96 1.35
C ARG A 19 0.34 17.69 0.38
N ILE A 20 1.48 17.09 0.05
CA ILE A 20 2.44 17.68 -0.89
C ILE A 20 1.82 17.82 -2.28
N ALA A 21 1.19 16.77 -2.79
CA ALA A 21 0.52 16.78 -4.09
C ALA A 21 -0.57 17.88 -4.16
N ALA A 22 -1.35 18.04 -3.09
CA ALA A 22 -2.38 19.07 -3.01
C ALA A 22 -1.82 20.50 -2.98
N ILE A 23 -0.74 20.74 -2.24
CA ILE A 23 -0.08 22.06 -2.16
C ILE A 23 0.58 22.43 -3.50
N GLN A 24 1.24 21.46 -4.14
CA GLN A 24 1.96 21.66 -5.38
C GLN A 24 1.07 21.65 -6.62
N LEU A 25 -0.19 21.22 -6.48
CA LEU A 25 -1.11 20.96 -7.59
C LEU A 25 -0.50 20.00 -8.64
N ASP A 26 0.29 19.04 -8.18
CA ASP A 26 1.01 18.07 -9.02
C ASP A 26 0.73 16.63 -8.54
N PRO A 27 0.11 15.78 -9.38
CA PRO A 27 -0.19 14.39 -9.03
C PRO A 27 1.01 13.44 -9.15
N TYR A 28 2.14 13.86 -9.72
CA TYR A 28 3.29 12.98 -9.98
C TYR A 28 3.76 12.28 -8.70
N GLY A 29 3.91 13.02 -7.60
CA GLY A 29 4.33 12.46 -6.31
C GLY A 29 3.41 11.35 -5.79
N LEU A 30 2.09 11.48 -6.01
CA LEU A 30 1.12 10.43 -5.67
C LEU A 30 1.32 9.18 -6.52
N THR A 31 1.50 9.34 -7.84
CA THR A 31 1.68 8.19 -8.75
C THR A 31 2.98 7.43 -8.46
N ALA A 32 4.09 8.14 -8.23
CA ALA A 32 5.37 7.55 -7.86
C ALA A 32 5.28 6.80 -6.52
N TYR A 33 4.59 7.38 -5.53
CA TYR A 33 4.32 6.74 -4.26
C TYR A 33 3.52 5.44 -4.41
N LEU A 34 2.47 5.44 -5.24
CA LEU A 34 1.62 4.25 -5.45
C LEU A 34 2.42 3.11 -6.08
N GLN A 35 3.31 3.41 -7.02
CA GLN A 35 4.23 2.43 -7.60
C GLN A 35 5.18 1.86 -6.53
N GLU A 36 5.80 2.72 -5.71
CA GLU A 36 6.69 2.27 -4.64
C GLU A 36 5.96 1.40 -3.60
N LEU A 37 4.72 1.77 -3.24
CA LEU A 37 3.88 0.99 -2.33
C LEU A 37 3.55 -0.38 -2.92
N ALA A 38 3.18 -0.45 -4.19
CA ALA A 38 2.90 -1.70 -4.89
C ALA A 38 4.13 -2.61 -4.94
N GLU A 39 5.32 -2.06 -5.20
CA GLU A 39 6.58 -2.82 -5.15
C GLU A 39 6.88 -3.34 -3.74
N SER A 40 6.67 -2.53 -2.70
CA SER A 40 6.86 -2.96 -1.32
C SER A 40 5.90 -4.07 -0.93
N PHE A 41 4.65 -3.99 -1.41
CA PHE A 41 3.66 -5.03 -1.23
C PHE A 41 4.05 -6.32 -1.95
N HIS A 42 4.51 -6.23 -3.20
CA HIS A 42 4.93 -7.39 -3.98
C HIS A 42 6.08 -8.15 -3.28
N ARG A 43 7.10 -7.44 -2.80
CA ARG A 43 8.20 -8.03 -2.01
C ARG A 43 7.72 -8.70 -0.73
N PHE A 44 6.82 -8.05 0.01
CA PHE A 44 6.20 -8.62 1.20
C PHE A 44 5.45 -9.94 0.86
N TYR A 45 4.65 -9.92 -0.19
CA TYR A 45 3.81 -11.05 -0.59
C TYR A 45 4.62 -12.26 -1.06
N ASP A 46 5.73 -12.02 -1.78
CA ASP A 46 6.66 -13.06 -2.22
C ASP A 46 7.43 -13.69 -1.04
N THR A 47 7.84 -12.85 -0.07
CA THR A 47 8.69 -13.29 1.05
C THR A 47 7.90 -13.96 2.18
N HIS A 48 6.63 -13.56 2.40
CA HIS A 48 5.87 -13.94 3.60
C HIS A 48 4.56 -14.64 3.27
N LYS A 49 4.45 -15.91 3.68
CA LYS A 49 3.18 -16.66 3.62
C LYS A 49 2.14 -16.02 4.54
N VAL A 50 1.02 -15.60 3.99
CA VAL A 50 -0.05 -14.92 4.74
C VAL A 50 -0.96 -15.91 5.45
N LEU A 51 -1.33 -16.99 4.76
CA LEU A 51 -2.22 -18.03 5.28
C LEU A 51 -1.39 -19.07 6.06
N VAL A 52 -1.23 -18.80 7.36
CA VAL A 52 -0.51 -19.65 8.33
C VAL A 52 -1.44 -20.09 9.45
N ASP A 53 -1.01 -21.12 10.20
CA ASP A 53 -1.78 -21.70 11.29
C ASP A 53 -1.85 -20.77 12.51
N ASP A 54 -0.81 -19.98 12.74
CA ASP A 54 -0.83 -18.92 13.76
C ASP A 54 -1.89 -17.86 13.41
N HIS A 55 -2.98 -17.87 14.16
CA HIS A 55 -4.11 -16.98 13.97
C HIS A 55 -3.76 -15.51 14.19
N ASN A 56 -2.89 -15.19 15.16
CA ASN A 56 -2.51 -13.81 15.47
C ASN A 56 -1.66 -13.25 14.33
N LEU A 57 -0.67 -14.03 13.87
CA LEU A 57 0.20 -13.63 12.77
C LEU A 57 -0.59 -13.47 11.46
N LYS A 58 -1.47 -14.42 11.15
CA LYS A 58 -2.37 -14.35 10.00
C LYS A 58 -3.24 -13.09 10.04
N ALA A 59 -3.86 -12.79 11.18
CA ALA A 59 -4.73 -11.61 11.34
C ALA A 59 -3.94 -10.29 11.18
N ALA A 60 -2.73 -10.22 11.73
CA ALA A 60 -1.84 -9.06 11.56
C ALA A 60 -1.48 -8.84 10.08
N ARG A 61 -1.09 -9.90 9.36
CA ARG A 61 -0.77 -9.82 7.93
C ARG A 61 -1.96 -9.43 7.08
N LEU A 62 -3.14 -10.00 7.34
CA LEU A 62 -4.37 -9.63 6.63
C LEU A 62 -4.73 -8.16 6.84
N SER A 63 -4.56 -7.63 8.06
CA SER A 63 -4.78 -6.21 8.36
C SER A 63 -3.81 -5.32 7.57
N LEU A 64 -2.53 -5.71 7.48
CA LEU A 64 -1.53 -4.98 6.69
C LEU A 64 -1.88 -4.97 5.20
N ILE A 65 -2.30 -6.11 4.65
CA ILE A 65 -2.74 -6.24 3.26
C ILE A 65 -3.98 -5.39 2.98
N LEU A 66 -4.94 -5.38 3.90
CA LEU A 66 -6.15 -4.57 3.78
C LEU A 66 -5.83 -3.07 3.76
N GLY A 67 -4.90 -2.63 4.63
CA GLY A 67 -4.39 -1.26 4.60
C GLY A 67 -3.75 -0.91 3.26
N CYS A 68 -2.91 -1.78 2.71
CA CYS A 68 -2.32 -1.63 1.38
C CYS A 68 -3.39 -1.54 0.27
N LYS A 69 -4.34 -2.48 0.24
CA LYS A 69 -5.45 -2.49 -0.73
C LYS A 69 -6.20 -1.16 -0.70
N ASN A 70 -6.59 -0.69 0.47
CA ASN A 70 -7.39 0.52 0.63
C ASN A 70 -6.62 1.77 0.18
N THR A 71 -5.35 1.89 0.55
CA THR A 71 -4.50 3.02 0.14
C THR A 71 -4.29 3.05 -1.36
N ILE A 72 -3.96 1.91 -1.98
CA ILE A 72 -3.79 1.82 -3.44
C ILE A 72 -5.09 2.19 -4.15
N ALA A 73 -6.22 1.60 -3.75
CA ALA A 73 -7.52 1.87 -4.37
C ALA A 73 -7.92 3.36 -4.23
N PHE A 74 -7.66 3.98 -3.08
CA PHE A 74 -7.93 5.39 -2.89
C PHE A 74 -7.02 6.29 -3.72
N GLY A 75 -5.72 6.01 -3.77
CA GLY A 75 -4.79 6.77 -4.62
C GLY A 75 -5.08 6.64 -6.11
N LEU A 76 -5.43 5.44 -6.59
CA LEU A 76 -5.85 5.22 -7.98
C LEU A 76 -7.12 6.01 -8.32
N ARG A 77 -8.12 6.02 -7.42
CA ARG A 77 -9.32 6.85 -7.60
C ARG A 77 -9.00 8.34 -7.68
N LEU A 78 -8.07 8.85 -6.86
CA LEU A 78 -7.63 10.23 -6.93
C LEU A 78 -6.91 10.55 -8.25
N ALA A 79 -6.17 9.60 -8.81
CA ALA A 79 -5.54 9.72 -10.12
C ALA A 79 -6.52 9.55 -11.30
N GLY A 80 -7.82 9.33 -11.04
CA GLY A 80 -8.83 9.17 -12.09
C GLY A 80 -8.81 7.82 -12.81
N VAL A 81 -8.18 6.81 -12.22
CA VAL A 81 -8.08 5.45 -12.81
C VAL A 81 -8.85 4.42 -11.99
N SER A 82 -9.34 3.38 -12.66
CA SER A 82 -10.06 2.28 -12.00
C SER A 82 -9.13 1.41 -11.15
N ALA A 83 -9.62 0.96 -10.00
CA ALA A 83 -8.97 -0.04 -9.15
C ALA A 83 -9.78 -1.35 -9.18
N PRO A 84 -9.50 -2.28 -10.12
CA PRO A 84 -10.29 -3.49 -10.28
C PRO A 84 -10.06 -4.47 -9.10
N GLU A 85 -11.12 -5.18 -8.71
CA GLU A 85 -11.02 -6.21 -7.66
C GLU A 85 -10.40 -7.53 -8.16
N LYS A 86 -10.45 -7.76 -9.47
CA LYS A 86 -9.85 -8.89 -10.18
C LYS A 86 -9.28 -8.37 -11.50
N MET A 87 -8.06 -8.77 -11.81
CA MET A 87 -7.39 -8.50 -13.09
C MET A 87 -7.36 -9.77 -13.93
#